data_AF-A0A969HHT8-F1
#
_entry.id   AF-A0A969HHT8-F1
#
_cell.length_a   1.000
_cell.length_b   1.000
_cell.length_c   1.000
_cell.angle_alpha   90.00
_cell.angle_beta   90.00
_cell.angle_gamma   90.00
#
_symmetry.space_group_name_H-M   'P 1'
#
loop_
_entity.id
_entity.type
_entity.pdbx_description
1 polymer ?
#
loop_
_entity_poly.entity_id
_entity_poly.type
_entity_poly.pdbx_seq_one_letter_code
_entity_poly.pdbx_strand_id
1 'polypeptide(L)'
;MNRTNQQVIPLTIIGGFLGAGKTTLLNHILHSDHGLRVAVLVNDFGAINIDTQLIVGVEGETISLSNGCICCSIRDDLMEATLQLLERPDPPEYIIVETSGVSNPGAVKLTFMFSSELISRVRVDSIVTVIDAEQFPLIEERYHFWPWASSIPPILSSSIRLI
;
A
#
# COMPACT_ATOMS: atom_id res chain seq x y z
N MET A 1 -20.65 -26.49 -6.57
CA MET A 1 -21.21 -25.12 -6.55
C MET A 1 -21.10 -24.59 -5.13
N ASN A 2 -20.09 -23.77 -4.82
CA ASN A 2 -20.07 -22.99 -3.59
C ASN A 2 -19.94 -21.52 -3.96
N ARG A 3 -20.89 -20.73 -3.46
CA ARG A 3 -21.11 -19.32 -3.80
C ARG A 3 -19.85 -18.51 -3.55
N THR A 4 -19.40 -17.86 -4.62
CA THR A 4 -18.54 -16.67 -4.64
C THR A 4 -19.14 -15.58 -3.75
N ASN A 5 -18.80 -15.58 -2.47
CA ASN A 5 -18.79 -14.33 -1.73
C ASN A 5 -17.48 -13.66 -2.18
N GLN A 6 -17.52 -12.83 -3.22
CA GLN A 6 -16.37 -11.99 -3.55
C GLN A 6 -16.16 -11.07 -2.34
N GLN A 7 -15.32 -11.51 -1.40
CA GLN A 7 -14.94 -10.68 -0.28
C GLN A 7 -14.16 -9.50 -0.87
N VAL A 8 -14.69 -8.31 -0.61
CA VAL A 8 -14.02 -7.07 -0.95
C VAL A 8 -12.71 -7.03 -0.16
N ILE A 9 -11.58 -7.00 -0.88
CA ILE A 9 -10.26 -7.06 -0.27
C ILE A 9 -9.97 -5.71 0.40
N PRO A 10 -9.65 -5.70 1.71
CA PRO A 10 -9.25 -4.47 2.39
C PRO A 10 -7.90 -3.98 1.88
N LEU A 11 -7.78 -2.66 1.76
CA LEU A 11 -6.58 -1.97 1.33
C LEU A 11 -6.17 -0.89 2.32
N THR A 12 -4.90 -0.86 2.68
CA THR A 12 -4.29 0.25 3.44
C THR A 12 -3.30 1.01 2.59
N ILE A 13 -3.40 2.34 2.62
CA ILE A 13 -2.46 3.23 1.95
C ILE A 13 -1.46 3.73 3.00
N ILE A 14 -0.16 3.49 2.78
CA ILE A 14 0.92 3.95 3.65
C ILE A 14 1.59 5.18 3.01
N GLY A 15 1.59 6.29 3.74
CA GLY A 15 2.28 7.53 3.39
C GLY A 15 3.25 7.97 4.48
N GLY A 16 3.93 9.10 4.24
CA GLY A 16 4.97 9.62 5.13
C GLY A 16 6.17 10.13 4.34
N PHE A 17 6.89 11.13 4.84
CA PHE A 17 8.03 11.73 4.13
C PHE A 17 9.15 10.73 3.83
N LEU A 18 10.07 11.11 2.93
CA LEU A 18 11.28 10.33 2.70
C LEU A 18 12.07 10.19 4.01
N GLY A 19 12.57 8.99 4.31
CA GLY A 19 13.27 8.70 5.56
C GLY A 19 12.37 8.34 6.74
N ALA A 20 11.04 8.51 6.65
CA ALA A 20 10.13 8.25 7.77
C ALA A 20 10.01 6.78 8.22
N GLY A 21 10.72 5.84 7.58
CA GLY A 21 10.68 4.42 7.96
C GLY A 21 9.54 3.59 7.34
N LYS A 22 8.82 4.11 6.34
CA LYS A 22 7.77 3.38 5.59
C LYS A 22 8.25 2.00 5.11
N THR A 23 9.40 1.96 4.45
CA THR A 23 9.96 0.72 3.89
C THR A 23 10.38 -0.27 4.99
N THR A 24 10.84 0.22 6.14
CA THR A 24 11.11 -0.62 7.32
C THR A 24 9.82 -1.29 7.82
N LEU A 25 8.72 -0.54 7.90
CA LEU A 25 7.42 -1.07 8.26
C LEU A 25 6.92 -2.13 7.25
N LEU A 26 7.06 -1.87 5.95
CA LEU A 26 6.69 -2.85 4.91
C LEU A 26 7.51 -4.13 5.01
N ASN A 27 8.83 -4.01 5.22
CA ASN A 27 9.68 -5.17 5.43
C ASN A 27 9.23 -5.98 6.65
N HIS A 28 8.93 -5.31 7.76
CA HIS A 28 8.43 -5.98 8.95
C HIS A 28 7.14 -6.77 8.66
N ILE A 29 6.20 -6.17 7.92
CA ILE A 29 4.95 -6.84 7.52
C ILE A 29 5.24 -8.06 6.63
N LEU A 30 6.03 -7.89 5.57
CA LEU A 30 6.34 -8.96 4.61
C LEU A 30 7.07 -10.16 5.23
N HIS A 31 7.81 -9.96 6.33
CA HIS A 31 8.55 -11.01 7.04
C HIS A 31 7.78 -11.58 8.25
N SER A 32 6.66 -10.98 8.63
CA SER A 32 5.88 -11.43 9.79
C SER A 32 4.97 -12.60 9.44
N ASP A 33 4.75 -13.49 10.41
CA ASP A 33 3.74 -14.54 10.31
C ASP A 33 2.40 -14.03 10.84
N HIS A 34 1.69 -13.28 10.00
CA HIS A 34 0.35 -12.76 10.29
C HIS A 34 -0.78 -13.65 9.74
N GLY A 35 -0.46 -14.79 9.10
CA GLY A 35 -1.45 -15.75 8.59
C GLY A 35 -2.35 -15.22 7.45
N LEU A 36 -1.92 -14.19 6.72
CA LEU A 36 -2.65 -13.59 5.60
C LEU A 36 -1.75 -13.51 4.37
N ARG A 37 -2.31 -13.68 3.18
CA ARG A 37 -1.60 -13.37 1.93
C ARG A 37 -1.69 -11.87 1.63
N VAL A 38 -0.66 -11.13 2.03
CA VAL A 38 -0.61 -9.67 1.83
C VAL A 38 0.08 -9.35 0.51
N ALA A 39 -0.55 -8.52 -0.33
CA ALA A 39 0.12 -7.91 -1.47
C ALA A 39 0.56 -6.48 -1.14
N VAL A 40 1.83 -6.16 -1.38
CA VAL A 40 2.39 -4.82 -1.22
C VAL A 40 2.70 -4.24 -2.60
N LEU A 41 2.05 -3.14 -2.94
CA LEU A 41 2.27 -2.33 -4.14
C LEU A 41 3.22 -1.17 -3.78
N VAL A 42 4.40 -1.14 -4.39
CA VAL A 42 5.42 -0.11 -4.16
C VAL A 42 5.93 0.46 -5.47
N ASN A 43 6.48 1.68 -5.46
CA ASN A 43 7.04 2.26 -6.69
C ASN A 43 8.37 1.62 -7.11
N ASP A 44 9.15 1.08 -6.17
CA ASP A 44 10.44 0.45 -6.46
C ASP A 44 10.78 -0.61 -5.41
N PHE A 45 10.98 -1.85 -5.85
CA PHE A 45 11.45 -2.95 -5.01
C PHE A 45 12.86 -2.77 -4.50
N GLY A 46 13.70 -2.00 -5.20
CA GLY A 46 15.08 -1.76 -4.76
C GLY A 46 15.16 -1.14 -3.36
N ALA A 47 14.09 -0.47 -2.91
CA ALA A 47 13.98 0.02 -1.55
C ALA A 47 13.66 -1.09 -0.53
N ILE A 48 12.95 -2.14 -0.94
CA ILE A 48 12.57 -3.28 -0.09
C ILE A 48 13.65 -4.34 -0.14
N ASN A 49 14.42 -4.44 0.93
CA ASN A 49 15.46 -5.46 1.09
C ASN A 49 14.83 -6.82 1.44
N ILE A 50 14.25 -7.49 0.44
CA ILE A 50 13.64 -8.82 0.58
C ILE A 50 14.75 -9.87 0.63
N ASP A 51 14.75 -10.70 1.67
CA ASP A 51 15.66 -11.84 1.77
C ASP A 51 15.40 -12.84 0.63
N THR A 52 16.44 -13.17 -0.14
CA THR A 52 16.34 -14.12 -1.26
C THR A 52 15.90 -15.50 -0.82
N GLN A 53 16.09 -15.87 0.46
CA GLN A 53 15.61 -17.13 1.02
C GLN A 53 14.08 -17.19 1.16
N LEU A 54 13.42 -16.03 1.25
CA LEU A 54 11.95 -15.95 1.31
C LEU A 54 11.32 -15.93 -0.08
N ILE A 55 12.09 -15.67 -1.13
CA ILE A 55 11.57 -15.60 -2.50
C ILE A 55 11.31 -17.01 -3.03
N VAL A 56 10.06 -17.29 -3.39
CA VAL A 56 9.65 -18.55 -4.02
C VAL A 56 9.30 -18.40 -5.49
N GLY A 57 9.18 -17.16 -5.99
CA GLY A 57 8.92 -16.88 -7.40
C GLY A 57 9.16 -15.42 -7.76
N VAL A 58 9.63 -15.21 -8.99
CA VAL A 58 9.78 -13.88 -9.61
C VAL A 58 9.18 -13.93 -11.01
N GLU A 59 8.20 -13.09 -11.27
CA GLU A 59 7.49 -13.00 -12.55
C GLU A 59 7.40 -11.54 -12.96
N GLY A 60 8.26 -11.11 -13.89
CA GLY A 60 8.35 -9.69 -14.29
C GLY A 60 8.62 -8.78 -13.09
N GLU A 61 7.67 -7.90 -12.79
CA GLU A 61 7.70 -6.94 -11.68
C GLU A 61 6.91 -7.45 -10.46
N THR A 62 6.82 -8.76 -10.26
CA THR A 62 6.15 -9.37 -9.10
C THR A 62 7.07 -10.38 -8.43
N ILE A 63 7.20 -10.26 -7.11
CA ILE A 63 7.96 -11.16 -6.25
C ILE A 63 6.96 -11.89 -5.34
N SER A 64 7.00 -13.22 -5.33
CA SER A 64 6.20 -14.07 -4.44
C SER A 64 7.07 -14.62 -3.30
N LEU A 65 6.55 -14.56 -2.09
CA LEU A 65 7.24 -14.97 -0.86
C LEU A 65 6.71 -16.29 -0.32
N SER A 66 7.54 -17.00 0.45
CA SER A 66 7.24 -18.32 1.02
C SER A 66 6.09 -18.32 2.02
N ASN A 67 5.80 -17.18 2.65
CA ASN A 67 4.63 -16.98 3.52
C ASN A 67 3.35 -16.61 2.74
N GLY A 68 3.39 -16.63 1.40
CA GLY A 68 2.25 -16.29 0.54
C GLY A 68 2.04 -14.80 0.31
N CYS A 69 2.91 -13.94 0.85
CA CYS A 69 2.91 -12.52 0.53
C CYS A 69 3.44 -12.26 -0.88
N ILE A 70 3.01 -11.15 -1.46
CA ILE A 70 3.36 -10.71 -2.80
C ILE A 70 3.88 -9.28 -2.71
N CYS A 71 4.95 -8.98 -3.42
CA CYS A 71 5.40 -7.61 -3.64
C CYS A 71 5.29 -7.31 -5.14
N CYS A 72 4.66 -6.20 -5.51
CA CYS A 72 4.45 -5.76 -6.88
C CYS A 72 4.93 -4.30 -7.08
N SER A 73 5.65 -4.03 -8.17
CA SER A 73 6.09 -2.68 -8.49
C SER A 73 5.01 -1.94 -9.29
N ILE A 74 4.77 -0.69 -8.93
CA ILE A 74 3.86 0.24 -9.61
C ILE A 74 4.68 0.92 -10.71
N ARG A 75 4.80 0.26 -11.86
CA ARG A 75 5.65 0.75 -12.95
C ARG A 75 5.01 1.90 -13.74
N ASP A 76 3.70 1.83 -13.99
CA ASP A 76 2.99 2.78 -14.85
C ASP A 76 1.56 3.10 -14.37
N ASP A 77 0.77 2.09 -13.99
CA ASP A 77 -0.61 2.27 -13.52
C ASP A 77 -0.93 1.42 -12.29
N LEU A 78 -1.29 2.10 -11.20
CA LEU A 78 -1.71 1.47 -9.95
C LEU A 78 -2.98 0.62 -10.11
N MET A 79 -3.92 1.06 -10.95
CA MET A 79 -5.17 0.35 -11.19
C MET A 79 -4.89 -0.97 -11.89
N GLU A 80 -4.09 -0.95 -12.95
CA GLU A 80 -3.72 -2.15 -13.70
C GLU A 80 -2.95 -3.15 -12.81
N ALA A 81 -1.93 -2.68 -12.08
CA ALA A 81 -1.19 -3.52 -11.16
C ALA A 81 -2.10 -4.18 -10.09
N THR A 82 -3.07 -3.42 -9.58
CA THR A 82 -4.06 -3.97 -8.64
C THR A 82 -4.94 -5.03 -9.33
N LEU A 83 -5.46 -4.76 -10.53
CA LEU A 83 -6.32 -5.71 -11.25
C LEU A 83 -5.60 -7.03 -11.53
N GLN A 84 -4.34 -6.97 -11.95
CA GLN A 84 -3.50 -8.14 -12.17
C GLN A 84 -3.34 -8.98 -10.90
N LEU A 85 -3.12 -8.36 -9.73
CA LEU A 85 -3.06 -9.07 -8.45
C LEU A 85 -4.38 -9.79 -8.12
N LEU A 86 -5.51 -9.13 -8.38
CA LEU A 86 -6.83 -9.67 -8.08
C LEU A 86 -7.27 -10.79 -9.03
N GLU A 87 -6.60 -10.96 -10.16
CA GLU A 87 -6.87 -12.00 -11.18
C GLU A 87 -5.97 -13.24 -11.05
N ARG A 88 -5.02 -13.22 -10.10
CA ARG A 88 -4.17 -14.38 -9.82
C ARG A 88 -5.01 -15.59 -9.36
N PRO A 89 -4.54 -16.82 -9.60
CA PRO A 89 -5.22 -18.03 -9.10
C PRO A 89 -5.42 -18.00 -7.58
N ASP A 90 -4.42 -17.46 -6.88
CA ASP A 90 -4.42 -17.20 -5.45
C ASP A 90 -4.33 -15.69 -5.21
N PRO A 91 -5.46 -14.97 -5.22
CA PRO A 91 -5.48 -13.53 -5.01
C PRO A 91 -5.12 -13.20 -3.55
N PRO A 92 -4.59 -11.99 -3.28
CA PRO A 92 -4.27 -11.56 -1.93
C PRO A 92 -5.52 -11.39 -1.08
N GLU A 93 -5.36 -11.54 0.23
CA GLU A 93 -6.41 -11.32 1.23
C GLU A 93 -6.37 -9.90 1.80
N TYR A 94 -5.26 -9.18 1.59
CA TYR A 94 -5.05 -7.81 2.03
C TYR A 94 -4.11 -7.10 1.06
N ILE A 95 -4.35 -5.81 0.79
CA ILE A 95 -3.49 -5.00 -0.06
C ILE A 95 -2.89 -3.84 0.75
N ILE A 96 -1.62 -3.57 0.56
CA ILE A 96 -0.94 -2.38 1.05
C ILE A 96 -0.39 -1.61 -0.14
N VAL A 97 -0.67 -0.32 -0.21
CA VAL A 97 -0.09 0.58 -1.22
C VAL A 97 0.85 1.54 -0.53
N GLU A 98 2.13 1.49 -0.87
CA GLU A 98 3.07 2.54 -0.48
C GLU A 98 2.92 3.74 -1.41
N THR A 99 2.85 4.93 -0.83
CA THR A 99 2.93 6.18 -1.56
C THR A 99 4.31 6.82 -1.40
N SER A 100 4.78 7.51 -2.43
CA SER A 100 6.07 8.21 -2.35
C SER A 100 6.05 9.27 -1.25
N GLY A 101 7.23 9.70 -0.80
CA GLY A 101 7.37 10.67 0.30
C GLY A 101 6.66 12.01 0.13
N VAL A 102 6.29 12.37 -1.10
CA VAL A 102 5.61 13.62 -1.46
C VAL A 102 4.23 13.39 -2.10
N SER A 103 3.85 12.13 -2.33
CA SER A 103 2.57 11.77 -2.94
C SER A 103 1.40 12.07 -2.01
N ASN A 104 0.22 12.36 -2.58
CA ASN A 104 -1.05 12.53 -1.86
C ASN A 104 -1.76 11.17 -1.69
N PRO A 105 -1.83 10.58 -0.48
CA PRO A 105 -2.57 9.35 -0.21
C PRO A 105 -4.07 9.48 -0.49
N GLY A 106 -4.62 10.68 -0.38
CA GLY A 106 -6.00 10.98 -0.74
C GLY A 106 -6.26 10.77 -2.23
N ALA A 107 -5.34 11.17 -3.11
CA ALA A 107 -5.47 10.94 -4.55
C ALA A 107 -5.48 9.44 -4.88
N VAL A 108 -4.63 8.67 -4.21
CA VAL A 108 -4.60 7.19 -4.31
C VAL A 108 -5.93 6.59 -3.86
N LYS A 109 -6.49 7.05 -2.73
CA LYS A 109 -7.83 6.62 -2.27
C LYS A 109 -8.90 6.90 -3.32
N LEU A 110 -8.88 8.05 -3.98
CA LEU A 110 -9.86 8.41 -5.00
C LEU A 110 -9.80 7.47 -6.21
N THR A 111 -8.62 6.98 -6.61
CA THR A 111 -8.47 5.97 -7.67
C THR A 111 -9.30 4.71 -7.36
N PHE A 112 -9.19 4.18 -6.14
CA PHE A 112 -9.95 3.00 -5.74
C PHE A 112 -11.45 3.27 -5.53
N MET A 113 -11.82 4.48 -5.11
CA MET A 113 -13.22 4.84 -4.87
C MET A 113 -14.00 5.13 -6.15
N PHE A 114 -13.35 5.63 -7.20
CA PHE A 114 -14.03 6.03 -8.44
C PHE A 114 -13.78 5.11 -9.63
N SER A 115 -12.86 4.14 -9.53
CA SER A 115 -12.72 3.09 -10.54
C SER A 115 -13.89 2.10 -10.43
N SER A 116 -14.71 2.02 -11.49
CA SER A 116 -15.81 1.05 -11.58
C SER A 116 -15.34 -0.41 -11.51
N GLU A 117 -14.09 -0.68 -11.88
CA GLU A 117 -13.49 -2.02 -11.88
C GLU A 117 -13.01 -2.42 -10.49
N LEU A 118 -12.60 -1.45 -9.66
CA LEU A 118 -12.03 -1.70 -8.33
C LEU A 118 -13.04 -1.50 -7.19
N ILE A 119 -14.03 -0.61 -7.34
CA ILE A 119 -14.95 -0.21 -6.27
C ILE A 119 -15.73 -1.39 -5.64
N SER A 120 -15.97 -2.46 -6.42
CA SER A 120 -16.66 -3.68 -5.96
C SER A 120 -15.72 -4.79 -5.50
N ARG A 121 -14.40 -4.64 -5.72
CA ARG A 121 -13.38 -5.67 -5.44
C ARG A 121 -12.44 -5.29 -4.30
N VAL A 122 -12.20 -3.99 -4.09
CA VAL A 122 -11.24 -3.47 -3.12
C VAL A 122 -11.89 -2.35 -2.29
N ARG A 123 -11.65 -2.35 -0.98
CA ARG A 123 -12.10 -1.30 -0.07
C ARG A 123 -10.90 -0.66 0.59
N VAL A 124 -10.72 0.65 0.39
CA VAL A 124 -9.74 1.42 1.17
C VAL A 124 -10.21 1.47 2.63
N ASP A 125 -9.54 0.71 3.49
CA ASP A 125 -9.85 0.54 4.90
C ASP A 125 -9.20 1.64 5.74
N SER A 126 -7.93 1.96 5.45
CA SER A 126 -7.19 2.98 6.17
C SER A 126 -6.15 3.71 5.32
N ILE A 127 -5.81 4.92 5.76
CA ILE A 127 -4.63 5.65 5.33
C ILE A 127 -3.75 5.80 6.56
N VAL A 128 -2.52 5.31 6.50
CA VAL A 128 -1.56 5.34 7.60
C VAL A 128 -0.40 6.25 7.20
N THR A 129 -0.10 7.25 8.02
CA THR A 129 1.06 8.12 7.80
C THR A 129 2.12 7.82 8.84
N VAL A 130 3.30 7.39 8.37
CA VAL A 130 4.47 7.15 9.22
C VAL A 130 5.24 8.46 9.36
N ILE A 131 5.58 8.81 10.59
CA ILE A 131 6.30 10.04 10.92
C ILE A 131 7.61 9.70 11.65
N ASP A 132 8.71 10.27 11.18
CA ASP A 132 9.94 10.34 11.96
C ASP A 132 9.82 11.45 13.01
N ALA A 133 9.77 11.07 14.28
CA ALA A 133 9.59 11.98 15.40
C ALA A 133 10.74 13.00 15.55
N GLU A 134 11.97 12.64 15.16
CA GLU A 134 13.12 13.55 15.20
C GLU A 134 13.03 14.60 14.09
N GLN A 135 12.55 14.21 12.91
CA GLN A 135 12.39 15.10 11.77
C GLN A 135 11.08 15.90 11.80
N PHE A 136 10.09 15.48 12.60
CA PHE A 136 8.76 16.08 12.63
C PHE A 136 8.75 17.61 12.84
N PRO A 137 9.52 18.18 13.78
CA PRO A 137 9.55 19.64 13.98
C PRO A 137 10.05 20.39 12.74
N LEU A 138 11.06 19.85 12.05
CA LEU A 138 11.62 20.44 10.82
C LEU A 138 10.62 20.37 9.67
N ILE A 139 9.86 19.29 9.59
CA ILE A 139 8.79 19.11 8.61
C ILE A 139 7.67 20.12 8.86
N GLU A 140 7.26 20.30 10.11
CA GLU A 140 6.22 21.25 10.49
C GLU A 140 6.63 22.70 10.16
N GLU A 141 7.86 23.09 10.46
CA GLU A 141 8.40 24.41 10.11
C GLU A 141 8.54 24.60 8.59
N ARG A 142 9.06 23.60 7.87
CA ARG A 142 9.38 23.71 6.44
C ARG A 142 8.14 23.69 5.56
N TYR A 143 7.15 22.89 5.92
CA TYR A 143 5.96 22.72 5.10
C TYR A 143 4.79 23.56 5.60
N HIS A 144 4.80 24.04 6.86
CA HIS A 144 3.71 24.75 7.59
C HIS A 144 2.35 24.02 7.61
N PHE A 145 2.19 23.04 6.73
CA PHE A 145 0.99 22.34 6.34
C PHE A 145 1.43 21.16 5.44
N TRP A 146 0.98 19.94 5.71
CA TRP A 146 1.38 18.79 4.89
C TRP A 146 0.90 19.03 3.44
N PRO A 147 1.77 18.95 2.39
CA PRO A 147 1.47 19.45 1.04
C PRO A 147 0.14 18.99 0.43
N TRP A 148 -0.35 17.81 0.83
CA TRP A 148 -1.63 17.27 0.41
C TRP A 148 -2.80 17.40 1.38
N ALA A 149 -2.58 17.76 2.65
CA ALA A 149 -3.63 17.73 3.68
C ALA A 149 -4.80 18.69 3.40
N SER A 150 -4.59 19.72 2.58
CA SER A 150 -5.53 20.80 2.22
C SER A 150 -6.36 20.39 1.02
N SER A 151 -5.85 19.39 0.29
CA SER A 151 -6.50 18.78 -0.86
C SER A 151 -7.31 17.55 -0.46
N ILE A 152 -7.33 17.17 0.82
CA ILE A 152 -8.15 16.07 1.31
C ILE A 152 -9.56 16.59 1.61
N PRO A 153 -10.60 16.13 0.88
CA PRO A 153 -11.97 16.45 1.25
C PRO A 153 -12.27 15.96 2.67
N PRO A 154 -13.02 16.71 3.49
CA PRO A 154 -13.27 16.39 4.91
C PRO A 154 -13.75 14.95 5.15
N ILE A 155 -14.45 14.36 4.18
CA ILE A 155 -14.96 12.98 4.22
C ILE A 155 -13.87 11.90 4.21
N LEU A 156 -12.63 12.21 3.82
CA LEU A 156 -11.51 11.25 3.86
C LEU A 156 -10.65 11.41 5.11
N SER A 157 -10.86 12.47 5.92
CA SER A 157 -10.03 12.77 7.09
C SER A 157 -10.14 11.70 8.19
N SER A 158 -11.30 11.07 8.35
CA SER A 158 -11.54 10.02 9.36
C SER A 158 -10.79 8.72 9.10
N SER A 159 -10.25 8.52 7.90
CA SER A 159 -9.49 7.32 7.53
C SER A 159 -7.99 7.44 7.84
N ILE A 160 -7.49 8.62 8.24
CA ILE A 160 -6.06 8.87 8.44
C ILE A 160 -5.66 8.57 9.87
N ARG A 161 -4.68 7.69 10.05
CA ARG A 161 -4.02 7.41 11.33
C ARG A 161 -2.55 7.82 11.24
N LEU A 162 -2.08 8.55 12.25
CA LEU A 162 -0.66 8.82 12.45
C LEU A 162 -0.10 7.71 13.33
N ILE A 163 1.00 7.11 12.91
CA ILE A 163 1.74 6.11 13.69
C ILE A 163 3.22 6.45 13.76
#